data_AF-A0A356VU87-F1
#
_entry.id   AF-A0A356VU87-F1
#
_cell.length_a   1.000
_cell.length_b   1.000
_cell.length_c   1.000
_cell.angle_alpha   90.00
_cell.angle_beta   90.00
_cell.angle_gamma   90.00
#
_symmetry.space_group_name_H-M   'P 1'
#
loop_
_entity.id
_entity.type
_entity.pdbx_description
1 polymer ?
#
loop_
_entity_poly.entity_id
_entity_poly.type
_entity_poly.pdbx_seq_one_letter_code
_entity_poly.pdbx_strand_id
1 'polypeptide(L)'
;VKNPGGANAEANLVIINNYLKNPKDTDGVGVVDNKPIASLVTKGDFIIKETKVADLSKGRSLYNTVFGSSGNKISDPIPGVTGTETTLGVPNGISAQQLLDVWAENAKNGYLDTTNGYDYSQLFPKFLMGAKSYNQIVDKYLDEYVNTPGTKDNDKPYKDGVIYTGKEHSWDEGFGYFGAAANYGELTAEQNYGIKKRKAEYFTNADANGDGKVSLKTEYTSGLAYYAASFDKDGKSTYGKDIMNAFLQGRTVITNAVDKDGNARKLTDAERAKLVAYADTIQKNLELVLAEAVYKYAGGAHAKMDAYLTGTAGIGHETPTDADKDYYKQWGELKGFMLAMQYGGTGSKMTKAKFEEIDNLIGYGPVLSDGSQVTGLNGN
;
A
#
# COMPACT_ATOMS: atom_id res chain seq x y z
N VAL A 1 5.80 5.62 -13.41
CA VAL A 1 7.08 4.88 -13.50
C VAL A 1 7.13 3.91 -14.68
N LYS A 2 6.28 2.86 -14.81
CA LYS A 2 6.37 1.92 -15.97
C LYS A 2 6.15 2.54 -17.35
N ASN A 3 5.24 3.51 -17.45
CA ASN A 3 4.94 4.19 -18.70
C ASN A 3 4.80 5.69 -18.41
N PRO A 4 5.93 6.41 -18.27
CA PRO A 4 5.89 7.83 -17.98
C PRO A 4 5.39 8.64 -19.19
N GLY A 5 5.59 8.16 -20.43
CA GLY A 5 5.02 8.76 -21.64
C GLY A 5 5.64 10.10 -22.08
N GLY A 6 6.77 10.52 -21.49
CA GLY A 6 7.51 11.71 -21.88
C GLY A 6 8.53 11.45 -22.99
N ALA A 7 8.89 12.51 -23.72
CA ALA A 7 9.82 12.45 -24.84
C ALA A 7 11.30 12.38 -24.44
N ASN A 8 11.63 12.73 -23.19
CA ASN A 8 12.97 12.68 -22.61
C ASN A 8 12.90 12.47 -21.08
N ALA A 9 14.07 12.31 -20.45
CA ALA A 9 14.21 12.10 -19.00
C ALA A 9 13.53 13.18 -18.17
N GLU A 10 13.75 14.45 -18.46
CA GLU A 10 13.20 15.58 -17.70
C GLU A 10 11.68 15.66 -17.82
N ALA A 11 11.13 15.39 -19.02
CA ALA A 11 9.68 15.28 -19.22
C ALA A 11 9.09 14.09 -18.44
N ASN A 12 9.79 12.94 -18.40
CA ASN A 12 9.36 11.78 -17.62
C ASN A 12 9.33 12.10 -16.12
N LEU A 13 10.36 12.79 -15.62
CA LEU A 13 10.44 13.22 -14.23
C LEU A 13 9.27 14.16 -13.87
N VAL A 14 8.95 15.12 -14.74
CA VAL A 14 7.78 16.00 -14.56
C VAL A 14 6.49 15.20 -14.46
N ILE A 15 6.29 14.19 -15.32
CA ILE A 15 5.09 13.35 -15.28
C ILE A 15 5.03 12.55 -13.98
N ILE A 16 6.13 11.93 -13.55
CA ILE A 16 6.19 11.20 -12.29
C ILE A 16 5.85 12.14 -11.12
N ASN A 17 6.50 13.30 -11.04
CA ASN A 17 6.27 14.31 -10.01
C ASN A 17 4.82 14.81 -10.00
N ASN A 18 4.18 14.96 -11.16
CA ASN A 18 2.77 15.35 -11.23
C ASN A 18 1.85 14.32 -10.55
N TYR A 19 2.11 13.02 -10.71
CA TYR A 19 1.33 12.00 -10.00
C TYR A 19 1.64 11.93 -8.50
N LEU A 20 2.87 12.25 -8.09
CA LEU A 20 3.25 12.26 -6.68
C LEU A 20 2.71 13.48 -5.93
N LYS A 21 2.82 14.66 -6.55
CA LYS A 21 2.60 15.96 -5.91
C LYS A 21 1.24 16.56 -6.26
N ASN A 22 0.66 16.19 -7.41
CA ASN A 22 -0.57 16.74 -8.00
C ASN A 22 -0.71 18.25 -7.75
N PRO A 23 0.25 19.07 -8.23
CA PRO A 23 0.16 20.52 -8.07
C PRO A 23 -1.15 21.03 -8.68
N LYS A 24 -1.69 22.09 -8.10
CA LYS A 24 -2.91 22.73 -8.59
C LYS A 24 -2.58 23.73 -9.68
N ASP A 25 -3.39 23.78 -10.71
CA ASP A 25 -3.35 24.84 -11.72
C ASP A 25 -3.96 26.15 -11.19
N THR A 26 -4.06 27.16 -12.06
CA THR A 26 -4.61 28.48 -11.73
C THR A 26 -6.07 28.45 -11.30
N ASP A 27 -6.81 27.41 -11.69
CA ASP A 27 -8.22 27.21 -11.34
C ASP A 27 -8.38 26.32 -10.09
N GLY A 28 -7.26 25.95 -9.45
CA GLY A 28 -7.24 25.11 -8.26
C GLY A 28 -7.47 23.63 -8.53
N VAL A 29 -7.44 23.19 -9.80
CA VAL A 29 -7.61 21.79 -10.23
C VAL A 29 -6.26 21.09 -10.24
N GLY A 30 -6.20 19.85 -9.76
CA GLY A 30 -4.95 19.09 -9.79
C GLY A 30 -4.55 18.76 -11.24
N VAL A 31 -3.27 18.96 -11.59
CA VAL A 31 -2.77 18.73 -12.96
C VAL A 31 -2.97 17.29 -13.47
N VAL A 32 -3.13 16.30 -12.57
CA VAL A 32 -3.44 14.92 -12.96
C VAL A 32 -4.93 14.57 -12.91
N ASP A 33 -5.79 15.42 -12.32
CA ASP A 33 -7.21 15.12 -12.09
C ASP A 33 -7.93 14.73 -13.39
N ASN A 34 -7.69 15.48 -14.47
CA ASN A 34 -8.32 15.24 -15.77
C ASN A 34 -7.57 14.22 -16.65
N LYS A 35 -6.47 13.63 -16.17
CA LYS A 35 -5.69 12.65 -16.92
C LYS A 35 -6.35 11.26 -16.85
N PRO A 36 -6.21 10.43 -17.89
CA PRO A 36 -6.63 9.03 -17.83
C PRO A 36 -5.92 8.26 -16.72
N ILE A 37 -6.61 7.26 -16.16
CA ILE A 37 -5.99 6.26 -15.29
C ILE A 37 -5.05 5.40 -16.14
N ALA A 38 -3.77 5.35 -15.79
CA ALA A 38 -2.74 4.73 -16.65
C ALA A 38 -2.64 3.19 -16.54
N SER A 39 -2.94 2.59 -15.38
CA SER A 39 -2.63 1.17 -15.12
C SER A 39 -3.84 0.27 -14.86
N LEU A 40 -4.93 0.85 -14.32
CA LEU A 40 -6.17 0.15 -13.98
C LEU A 40 -7.29 0.43 -15.00
N VAL A 41 -6.99 0.24 -16.28
CA VAL A 41 -7.96 0.34 -17.38
C VAL A 41 -8.70 -0.98 -17.66
N THR A 42 -9.79 -0.91 -18.43
CA THR A 42 -10.52 -2.07 -18.97
C THR A 42 -9.58 -3.09 -19.62
N LYS A 43 -9.85 -4.38 -19.41
CA LYS A 43 -9.09 -5.49 -19.98
C LYS A 43 -10.02 -6.56 -20.54
N GLY A 44 -10.17 -6.59 -21.87
CA GLY A 44 -11.16 -7.46 -22.52
C GLY A 44 -12.56 -7.16 -21.97
N ASP A 45 -13.27 -8.21 -21.58
CA ASP A 45 -14.62 -8.11 -21.01
C ASP A 45 -14.64 -7.61 -19.55
N PHE A 46 -13.49 -7.47 -18.90
CA PHE A 46 -13.41 -6.88 -17.58
C PHE A 46 -13.44 -5.34 -17.69
N ILE A 47 -14.65 -4.78 -17.71
CA ILE A 47 -14.89 -3.35 -17.92
C ILE A 47 -14.72 -2.58 -16.61
N ILE A 48 -13.87 -1.55 -16.60
CA ILE A 48 -13.69 -0.65 -15.46
C ILE A 48 -14.58 0.59 -15.62
N LYS A 49 -15.23 1.01 -14.53
CA LYS A 49 -16.13 2.17 -14.50
C LYS A 49 -15.39 3.51 -14.57
N GLU A 50 -14.40 3.70 -13.70
CA GLU A 50 -13.60 4.93 -13.63
C GLU A 50 -12.55 4.97 -14.73
N THR A 51 -12.41 6.13 -15.37
CA THR A 51 -11.51 6.31 -16.52
C THR A 51 -10.48 7.42 -16.31
N LYS A 52 -10.76 8.37 -15.42
CA LYS A 52 -9.90 9.51 -15.07
C LYS A 52 -9.52 9.49 -13.60
N VAL A 53 -8.41 10.14 -13.25
CA VAL A 53 -7.93 10.23 -11.86
C VAL A 53 -8.97 10.91 -10.95
N ALA A 54 -9.61 11.97 -11.41
CA ALA A 54 -10.66 12.68 -10.66
C ALA A 54 -11.89 11.81 -10.36
N ASP A 55 -12.13 10.76 -11.16
CA ASP A 55 -13.22 9.82 -10.89
C ASP A 55 -12.93 9.07 -9.57
N LEU A 56 -11.67 8.82 -9.24
CA LEU A 56 -11.24 8.22 -7.97
C LEU A 56 -11.12 9.27 -6.88
N SER A 57 -10.38 10.35 -7.14
CA SER A 57 -10.14 11.41 -6.17
C SER A 57 -9.69 12.70 -6.83
N LYS A 58 -10.44 13.78 -6.62
CA LYS A 58 -10.14 15.11 -7.16
C LYS A 58 -9.20 15.88 -6.23
N GLY A 59 -8.14 16.46 -6.80
CA GLY A 59 -7.21 17.37 -6.11
C GLY A 59 -6.36 16.71 -5.02
N ARG A 60 -6.31 15.38 -4.96
CA ARG A 60 -5.50 14.66 -3.98
C ARG A 60 -4.06 14.51 -4.46
N SER A 61 -3.14 14.65 -3.51
CA SER A 61 -1.71 14.51 -3.70
C SER A 61 -1.20 13.37 -2.83
N LEU A 62 -0.40 12.46 -3.38
CA LEU A 62 0.21 11.39 -2.60
C LEU A 62 1.13 11.99 -1.54
N TYR A 63 1.97 12.95 -1.92
CA TYR A 63 2.91 13.60 -1.02
C TYR A 63 2.20 14.30 0.14
N ASN A 64 1.17 15.10 -0.13
CA ASN A 64 0.45 15.75 0.97
C ASN A 64 -0.33 14.76 1.84
N THR A 65 -0.75 13.63 1.27
CA THR A 65 -1.45 12.57 2.02
C THR A 65 -0.52 11.79 2.93
N VAL A 66 0.77 11.66 2.59
CA VAL A 66 1.74 10.84 3.37
C VAL A 66 2.70 11.70 4.19
N PHE A 67 3.13 12.84 3.66
CA PHE A 67 4.20 13.70 4.20
C PHE A 67 3.75 15.12 4.51
N GLY A 68 2.49 15.48 4.22
CA GLY A 68 1.97 16.83 4.46
C GLY A 68 1.88 17.18 5.94
N SER A 69 1.86 18.48 6.24
CA SER A 69 1.79 19.03 7.60
C SER A 69 0.43 18.86 8.29
N SER A 70 -0.61 18.48 7.53
CA SER A 70 -1.91 18.06 8.08
C SER A 70 -1.75 16.72 8.80
N GLY A 71 -2.64 16.37 9.75
CA GLY A 71 -2.67 15.10 10.51
C GLY A 71 -2.82 13.80 9.69
N ASN A 72 -2.33 13.76 8.45
CA ASN A 72 -2.06 12.59 7.63
C ASN A 72 -0.56 12.28 7.55
N LYS A 73 0.31 13.01 8.27
CA LYS A 73 1.74 12.73 8.31
C LYS A 73 1.98 11.28 8.75
N ILE A 74 2.93 10.63 8.10
CA ILE A 74 3.50 9.36 8.56
C ILE A 74 4.04 9.54 9.99
N SER A 75 3.35 8.96 10.96
CA SER A 75 3.72 8.96 12.38
C SER A 75 4.17 7.57 12.81
N ASP A 76 4.92 7.55 13.91
CA ASP A 76 5.33 6.40 14.70
C ASP A 76 5.78 5.15 13.90
N PRO A 77 7.09 5.04 13.61
CA PRO A 77 7.63 3.79 13.08
C PRO A 77 7.55 2.66 14.12
N ILE A 78 7.85 1.45 13.69
CA ILE A 78 7.97 0.25 14.53
C ILE A 78 8.77 0.50 15.84
N PRO A 79 8.49 -0.27 16.92
CA PRO A 79 9.20 -0.18 18.19
C PRO A 79 10.73 -0.13 18.06
N GLY A 80 11.33 0.85 18.74
CA GLY A 80 12.78 1.05 18.79
C GLY A 80 13.33 2.00 17.73
N VAL A 81 12.52 2.43 16.76
CA VAL A 81 12.88 3.54 15.88
C VAL A 81 12.47 4.84 16.54
N THR A 82 13.41 5.78 16.67
CA THR A 82 13.17 7.11 17.24
C THR A 82 13.42 8.15 16.15
N GLY A 83 12.56 9.17 16.07
CA GLY A 83 12.59 10.17 14.99
C GLY A 83 11.78 9.74 13.77
N THR A 84 10.76 10.53 13.41
CA THR A 84 9.78 10.21 12.35
C THR A 84 10.31 10.40 10.93
N GLU A 85 11.61 10.64 10.75
CA GLU A 85 12.16 11.19 9.49
C GLU A 85 13.21 10.32 8.83
N THR A 86 13.58 9.16 9.40
CA THR A 86 14.58 8.28 8.77
C THR A 86 13.94 6.97 8.35
N THR A 87 14.09 6.62 7.07
CA THR A 87 13.79 5.29 6.57
C THR A 87 14.98 4.37 6.88
N LEU A 88 14.73 3.27 7.59
CA LEU A 88 15.71 2.22 7.84
C LEU A 88 16.00 1.47 6.55
N GLY A 89 17.17 0.82 6.50
CA GLY A 89 17.50 -0.05 5.37
C GLY A 89 17.73 0.69 4.05
N VAL A 90 17.89 2.01 4.11
CA VAL A 90 18.38 2.82 2.99
C VAL A 90 19.62 3.62 3.43
N PRO A 91 20.57 3.90 2.52
CA PRO A 91 21.77 4.66 2.86
C PRO A 91 21.46 6.08 3.33
N ASN A 92 22.40 6.67 4.08
CA ASN A 92 22.43 8.09 4.45
C ASN A 92 21.26 8.60 5.32
N GLY A 93 20.44 7.71 5.89
CA GLY A 93 19.40 8.10 6.84
C GLY A 93 18.36 9.05 6.24
N ILE A 94 18.00 8.87 4.97
CA ILE A 94 17.02 9.72 4.29
C ILE A 94 15.58 9.39 4.73
N SER A 95 14.69 10.38 4.62
CA SER A 95 13.26 10.21 4.86
C SER A 95 12.56 9.42 3.77
N ALA A 96 11.36 8.93 4.09
CA ALA A 96 10.47 8.27 3.15
C ALA A 96 10.18 9.15 1.92
N GLN A 97 10.00 10.47 2.14
CA GLN A 97 9.80 11.42 1.06
C GLN A 97 11.04 11.53 0.16
N GLN A 98 12.21 11.73 0.77
CA GLN A 98 13.47 11.83 0.03
C GLN A 98 13.77 10.53 -0.74
N LEU A 99 13.45 9.36 -0.18
CA LEU A 99 13.59 8.09 -0.88
C LEU A 99 12.71 8.03 -2.14
N LEU A 100 11.45 8.50 -2.05
CA LEU A 100 10.57 8.58 -3.22
C LEU A 100 11.08 9.58 -4.25
N ASP A 101 11.61 10.73 -3.83
CA ASP A 101 12.21 11.72 -4.74
C ASP A 101 13.45 11.11 -5.45
N VAL A 102 14.33 10.41 -4.72
CA VAL A 102 15.50 9.71 -5.31
C VAL A 102 15.06 8.63 -6.31
N TRP A 103 14.07 7.80 -5.96
CA TRP A 103 13.56 6.80 -6.90
C TRP A 103 12.86 7.43 -8.10
N ALA A 104 12.15 8.55 -7.93
CA ALA A 104 11.52 9.27 -9.03
C ALA A 104 12.57 9.87 -9.98
N GLU A 105 13.63 10.44 -9.43
CA GLU A 105 14.77 10.98 -10.18
C GLU A 105 15.44 9.89 -11.01
N ASN A 106 15.73 8.73 -10.43
CA ASN A 106 16.33 7.64 -11.18
C ASN A 106 15.36 7.02 -12.20
N ALA A 107 14.08 6.90 -11.85
CA ALA A 107 13.04 6.35 -12.72
C ALA A 107 12.75 7.18 -13.97
N LYS A 108 13.26 8.42 -14.05
CA LYS A 108 13.09 9.30 -15.22
C LYS A 108 13.76 8.72 -16.48
N ASN A 109 14.82 7.94 -16.29
CA ASN A 109 15.57 7.26 -17.35
C ASN A 109 14.97 5.90 -17.73
N GLY A 110 13.92 5.45 -17.03
CA GLY A 110 13.32 4.15 -17.21
C GLY A 110 12.93 3.54 -15.87
N TYR A 111 11.93 2.65 -15.86
CA TYR A 111 11.50 2.01 -14.61
C TYR A 111 12.49 0.95 -14.11
N LEU A 112 13.38 0.48 -14.97
CA LEU A 112 14.38 -0.54 -14.68
C LEU A 112 15.76 0.10 -14.79
N ASP A 113 16.46 0.19 -13.67
CA ASP A 113 17.87 0.55 -13.59
C ASP A 113 18.68 -0.74 -13.61
N THR A 114 19.36 -0.96 -14.72
CA THR A 114 20.13 -2.18 -14.99
C THR A 114 21.54 -2.08 -14.45
N THR A 115 22.02 -0.86 -14.18
CA THR A 115 23.33 -0.60 -13.59
C THR A 115 23.34 -0.97 -12.13
N ASN A 116 22.25 -0.69 -11.40
CA ASN A 116 22.14 -1.04 -9.97
C ASN A 116 21.14 -2.18 -9.69
N GLY A 117 20.48 -2.71 -10.71
CA GLY A 117 19.52 -3.82 -10.60
C GLY A 117 18.17 -3.44 -9.97
N TYR A 118 17.76 -2.17 -10.00
CA TYR A 118 16.51 -1.73 -9.41
C TYR A 118 15.34 -1.76 -10.39
N ASP A 119 14.26 -2.48 -10.05
CA ASP A 119 12.95 -2.26 -10.66
C ASP A 119 12.13 -1.27 -9.79
N TYR A 120 12.20 0.03 -10.14
CA TYR A 120 11.45 1.08 -9.45
C TYR A 120 9.94 0.88 -9.54
N SER A 121 9.45 0.15 -10.55
CA SER A 121 8.02 -0.18 -10.62
C SER A 121 7.59 -1.24 -9.61
N GLN A 122 8.53 -1.97 -8.99
CA GLN A 122 8.26 -2.82 -7.84
C GLN A 122 8.53 -2.09 -6.52
N LEU A 123 9.66 -1.37 -6.42
CA LEU A 123 10.04 -0.68 -5.19
C LEU A 123 8.98 0.33 -4.73
N PHE A 124 8.58 1.27 -5.62
CA PHE A 124 7.64 2.34 -5.31
C PHE A 124 6.32 1.83 -4.71
N PRO A 125 5.53 1.02 -5.44
CA PRO A 125 4.21 0.64 -4.95
C PRO A 125 4.27 -0.27 -3.72
N LYS A 126 5.33 -1.05 -3.53
CA LYS A 126 5.44 -2.00 -2.42
C LYS A 126 5.82 -1.27 -1.13
N PHE A 127 6.78 -0.36 -1.22
CA PHE A 127 7.09 0.56 -0.13
C PHE A 127 5.86 1.37 0.30
N LEU A 128 5.12 1.94 -0.65
CA LEU A 128 3.92 2.74 -0.36
C LEU A 128 2.78 1.93 0.28
N MET A 129 2.74 0.59 0.13
CA MET A 129 1.78 -0.22 0.89
C MET A 129 2.03 -0.13 2.39
N GLY A 130 3.28 0.00 2.83
CA GLY A 130 3.64 0.27 4.22
C GLY A 130 3.50 1.74 4.57
N ALA A 131 4.31 2.57 3.91
CA ALA A 131 4.48 3.98 4.24
C ALA A 131 3.18 4.81 4.12
N LYS A 132 2.21 4.35 3.34
CA LYS A 132 0.88 4.97 3.25
C LYS A 132 -0.20 4.07 3.80
N SER A 133 -0.50 2.95 3.14
CA SER A 133 -1.72 2.22 3.43
C SER A 133 -1.71 1.60 4.83
N TYR A 134 -0.68 0.82 5.15
CA TYR A 134 -0.55 0.17 6.45
C TYR A 134 -0.48 1.18 7.58
N ASN A 135 0.38 2.20 7.46
CA ASN A 135 0.50 3.25 8.47
C ASN A 135 -0.81 4.01 8.72
N GLN A 136 -1.50 4.45 7.66
CA GLN A 136 -2.78 5.15 7.83
C GLN A 136 -3.79 4.27 8.57
N ILE A 137 -3.84 2.97 8.28
CA ILE A 137 -4.74 2.05 8.98
C ILE A 137 -4.37 1.98 10.45
N VAL A 138 -3.14 1.55 10.76
CA VAL A 138 -2.80 1.04 12.10
C VAL A 138 -2.30 2.09 13.07
N ASP A 139 -1.73 3.18 12.58
CA ASP A 139 -1.13 4.21 13.43
C ASP A 139 -2.06 5.42 13.62
N LYS A 140 -2.97 5.63 12.65
CA LYS A 140 -3.83 6.80 12.63
C LYS A 140 -5.30 6.45 12.80
N TYR A 141 -5.91 5.81 11.81
CA TYR A 141 -7.36 5.62 11.80
C TYR A 141 -7.82 4.63 12.87
N LEU A 142 -7.06 3.55 13.10
CA LEU A 142 -7.42 2.52 14.08
C LEU A 142 -6.68 2.66 15.42
N ASP A 143 -5.73 3.59 15.54
CA ASP A 143 -5.10 3.94 16.81
C ASP A 143 -5.56 5.32 17.30
N GLU A 144 -4.95 6.42 16.83
CA GLU A 144 -5.23 7.78 17.31
C GLU A 144 -6.74 8.08 17.38
N TYR A 145 -7.49 7.72 16.33
CA TYR A 145 -8.91 8.02 16.21
C TYR A 145 -9.84 7.00 16.89
N VAL A 146 -9.37 5.82 17.27
CA VAL A 146 -10.17 4.82 18.02
C VAL A 146 -9.92 4.96 19.52
N ASN A 147 -8.65 5.07 19.90
CA ASN A 147 -8.17 4.97 21.28
C ASN A 147 -8.36 6.26 22.08
N THR A 148 -8.38 7.43 21.42
CA THR A 148 -8.47 8.72 22.11
C THR A 148 -9.93 9.11 22.40
N PRO A 149 -10.35 9.24 23.68
CA PRO A 149 -11.67 9.78 24.02
C PRO A 149 -11.82 11.24 23.57
N GLY A 150 -12.97 11.62 23.03
CA GLY A 150 -13.23 12.98 22.54
C GLY A 150 -12.72 13.24 21.10
N THR A 151 -11.95 12.32 20.54
CA THR A 151 -11.52 12.37 19.13
C THR A 151 -12.53 11.62 18.26
N LYS A 152 -13.10 12.30 17.26
CA LYS A 152 -14.02 11.71 16.27
C LYS A 152 -15.17 10.94 16.94
N ASP A 153 -15.94 11.59 17.82
CA ASP A 153 -16.98 10.93 18.61
C ASP A 153 -18.08 10.25 17.77
N ASN A 154 -18.77 9.28 18.37
CA ASN A 154 -19.87 8.55 17.74
C ASN A 154 -21.25 9.24 17.92
N ASP A 155 -21.37 10.21 18.83
CA ASP A 155 -22.63 10.94 19.07
C ASP A 155 -22.77 12.22 18.23
N LYS A 156 -21.87 12.43 17.27
CA LYS A 156 -21.85 13.63 16.43
C LYS A 156 -21.64 13.26 14.97
N PRO A 157 -22.30 13.97 14.03
CA PRO A 157 -21.99 13.82 12.62
C PRO A 157 -20.54 14.20 12.39
N TYR A 158 -19.88 13.52 11.44
CA TYR A 158 -18.48 13.81 11.10
C TYR A 158 -18.27 15.28 10.68
N LYS A 159 -19.24 15.84 9.97
CA LYS A 159 -19.32 17.25 9.56
C LYS A 159 -20.78 17.62 9.29
N ASP A 160 -21.06 18.91 9.14
CA ASP A 160 -22.41 19.38 8.88
C ASP A 160 -23.00 18.73 7.61
N GLY A 161 -24.25 18.26 7.73
CA GLY A 161 -25.01 17.69 6.62
C GLY A 161 -24.70 16.24 6.25
N VAL A 162 -23.78 15.55 6.95
CA VAL A 162 -23.58 14.10 6.74
C VAL A 162 -24.29 13.27 7.80
N ILE A 163 -24.85 12.14 7.38
CA ILE A 163 -25.65 11.25 8.24
C ILE A 163 -24.81 10.30 9.10
N TYR A 164 -23.51 10.21 8.84
CA TYR A 164 -22.60 9.30 9.52
C TYR A 164 -21.75 10.03 10.57
N THR A 165 -21.37 9.31 11.61
CA THR A 165 -20.66 9.84 12.77
C THR A 165 -19.17 10.03 12.50
N GLY A 166 -18.48 10.76 13.39
CA GLY A 166 -17.03 10.86 13.36
C GLY A 166 -16.32 9.50 13.47
N LYS A 167 -16.85 8.60 14.32
CA LYS A 167 -16.30 7.24 14.48
C LYS A 167 -16.52 6.39 13.24
N GLU A 168 -17.72 6.42 12.68
CA GLU A 168 -18.04 5.69 11.45
C GLU A 168 -17.11 6.09 10.32
N HIS A 169 -16.93 7.41 10.11
CA HIS A 169 -16.01 7.91 9.10
C HIS A 169 -14.57 7.41 9.30
N SER A 170 -14.06 7.47 10.54
CA SER A 170 -12.68 7.11 10.82
C SER A 170 -12.43 5.61 10.61
N TRP A 171 -13.39 4.78 11.02
CA TRP A 171 -13.33 3.32 10.82
C TRP A 171 -13.41 2.95 9.33
N ASP A 172 -14.32 3.59 8.60
CA ASP A 172 -14.53 3.34 7.16
C ASP A 172 -13.35 3.85 6.31
N GLU A 173 -12.69 4.94 6.72
CA GLU A 173 -11.44 5.38 6.11
C GLU A 173 -10.31 4.37 6.31
N GLY A 174 -10.16 3.82 7.52
CA GLY A 174 -9.24 2.70 7.79
C GLY A 174 -9.51 1.51 6.86
N PHE A 175 -10.78 1.12 6.69
CA PHE A 175 -11.16 0.10 5.74
C PHE A 175 -10.77 0.46 4.29
N GLY A 176 -10.99 1.70 3.86
CA GLY A 176 -10.63 2.17 2.52
C GLY A 176 -9.14 2.01 2.20
N TYR A 177 -8.24 2.19 3.18
CA TYR A 177 -6.80 2.00 2.98
C TYR A 177 -6.38 0.52 2.86
N PHE A 178 -7.19 -0.43 3.34
CA PHE A 178 -6.96 -1.86 3.13
C PHE A 178 -7.07 -2.24 1.64
N GLY A 179 -7.94 -1.53 0.90
CA GLY A 179 -8.11 -1.70 -0.54
C GLY A 179 -8.97 -2.90 -0.93
N ALA A 180 -9.80 -3.39 -0.02
CA ALA A 180 -10.77 -4.45 -0.29
C ALA A 180 -12.00 -3.91 -1.05
N ALA A 181 -12.59 -4.73 -1.92
CA ALA A 181 -13.94 -4.47 -2.41
C ALA A 181 -14.95 -4.48 -1.25
N ALA A 182 -16.07 -3.77 -1.38
CA ALA A 182 -17.11 -3.72 -0.35
C ALA A 182 -17.69 -5.12 -0.08
N ASN A 183 -17.80 -5.96 -1.10
CA ASN A 183 -18.24 -7.36 -1.01
C ASN A 183 -17.09 -8.35 -0.77
N TYR A 184 -15.89 -7.91 -0.38
CA TYR A 184 -14.71 -8.79 -0.23
C TYR A 184 -15.00 -10.02 0.63
N GLY A 185 -15.75 -9.87 1.74
CA GLY A 185 -16.09 -10.94 2.67
C GLY A 185 -17.08 -11.98 2.13
N GLU A 186 -17.80 -11.66 1.05
CA GLU A 186 -18.71 -12.58 0.36
C GLU A 186 -18.00 -13.41 -0.72
N LEU A 187 -16.77 -13.00 -1.06
CA LEU A 187 -15.96 -13.63 -2.09
C LEU A 187 -14.92 -14.58 -1.48
N THR A 188 -14.66 -15.68 -2.19
CA THR A 188 -13.50 -16.53 -1.89
C THR A 188 -12.19 -15.77 -2.15
N ALA A 189 -11.11 -16.23 -1.53
CA ALA A 189 -9.79 -15.64 -1.73
C ALA A 189 -9.31 -15.75 -3.20
N GLU A 190 -9.59 -16.85 -3.91
CA GLU A 190 -9.26 -16.96 -5.34
C GLU A 190 -10.09 -15.99 -6.21
N GLN A 191 -11.36 -15.75 -5.88
CA GLN A 191 -12.17 -14.73 -6.57
C GLN A 191 -11.58 -13.34 -6.36
N ASN A 192 -11.30 -12.94 -5.11
CA ASN A 192 -10.65 -11.66 -4.81
C ASN A 192 -9.30 -11.49 -5.54
N TYR A 193 -8.48 -12.56 -5.56
CA TYR A 193 -7.24 -12.60 -6.31
C TYR A 193 -7.48 -12.40 -7.81
N GLY A 194 -8.47 -13.09 -8.37
CA GLY A 194 -8.85 -13.04 -9.78
C GLY A 194 -9.38 -11.67 -10.23
N ILE A 195 -10.16 -11.00 -9.38
CA ILE A 195 -10.66 -9.63 -9.58
C ILE A 195 -9.49 -8.66 -9.72
N LYS A 196 -8.49 -8.72 -8.82
CA LYS A 196 -7.28 -7.87 -8.96
C LYS A 196 -6.62 -8.08 -10.33
N LYS A 197 -6.54 -9.33 -10.78
CA LYS A 197 -5.91 -9.70 -12.06
C LYS A 197 -6.77 -9.34 -13.27
N ARG A 198 -8.02 -8.88 -13.07
CA ARG A 198 -9.01 -8.56 -14.11
C ARG A 198 -9.19 -9.75 -15.05
N LYS A 199 -9.33 -10.96 -14.50
CA LYS A 199 -9.65 -12.14 -15.31
C LYS A 199 -11.15 -12.10 -15.63
N ALA A 200 -11.50 -12.35 -16.89
CA ALA A 200 -12.89 -12.24 -17.37
C ALA A 200 -13.86 -13.14 -16.60
N GLU A 201 -13.43 -14.34 -16.22
CA GLU A 201 -14.24 -15.31 -15.45
C GLU A 201 -14.70 -14.80 -14.06
N TYR A 202 -14.05 -13.77 -13.51
CA TYR A 202 -14.44 -13.16 -12.23
C TYR A 202 -15.14 -11.81 -12.38
N PHE A 203 -15.52 -11.42 -13.61
CA PHE A 203 -16.22 -10.17 -13.84
C PHE A 203 -17.55 -10.11 -13.08
N THR A 204 -18.39 -11.14 -13.19
CA THR A 204 -19.67 -11.21 -12.48
C THR A 204 -19.51 -11.26 -10.95
N ASN A 205 -18.37 -11.75 -10.44
CA ASN A 205 -18.07 -11.67 -9.01
C ASN A 205 -17.71 -10.25 -8.56
N ALA A 206 -17.07 -9.48 -9.45
CA ALA A 206 -16.70 -8.10 -9.18
C ALA A 206 -17.88 -7.13 -9.33
N ASP A 207 -18.69 -7.28 -10.38
CA ASP A 207 -19.88 -6.46 -10.67
C ASP A 207 -21.02 -6.79 -9.70
N ALA A 208 -20.82 -6.45 -8.42
CA ALA A 208 -21.72 -6.77 -7.32
C ALA A 208 -23.07 -6.03 -7.44
N ASN A 209 -23.08 -4.87 -8.09
CA ASN A 209 -24.31 -4.11 -8.33
C ASN A 209 -25.02 -4.44 -9.66
N GLY A 210 -24.37 -5.19 -10.56
CA GLY A 210 -24.94 -5.63 -11.84
C GLY A 210 -25.08 -4.54 -12.90
N ASP A 211 -24.30 -3.44 -12.82
CA ASP A 211 -24.35 -2.33 -13.78
C ASP A 211 -23.52 -2.58 -15.06
N GLY A 212 -22.89 -3.75 -15.17
CA GLY A 212 -22.07 -4.14 -16.29
C GLY A 212 -20.68 -3.51 -16.28
N LYS A 213 -20.25 -2.94 -15.14
CA LYS A 213 -18.91 -2.38 -14.95
C LYS A 213 -18.41 -2.65 -13.53
N VAL A 214 -17.09 -2.65 -13.37
CA VAL A 214 -16.45 -2.78 -12.05
C VAL A 214 -15.97 -1.41 -11.58
N SER A 215 -16.54 -0.96 -10.46
CA SER A 215 -16.11 0.24 -9.73
C SER A 215 -14.80 0.00 -8.99
N LEU A 216 -13.80 0.83 -9.28
CA LEU A 216 -12.54 0.86 -8.53
C LEU A 216 -12.70 1.31 -7.08
N LYS A 217 -13.84 1.92 -6.73
CA LYS A 217 -14.14 2.40 -5.37
C LYS A 217 -14.81 1.35 -4.50
N THR A 218 -15.67 0.54 -5.08
CA THR A 218 -16.61 -0.32 -4.31
C THR A 218 -16.47 -1.79 -4.64
N GLU A 219 -15.93 -2.17 -5.80
CA GLU A 219 -16.02 -3.52 -6.35
C GLU A 219 -14.65 -4.13 -6.68
N TYR A 220 -13.58 -3.34 -6.56
CA TYR A 220 -12.24 -3.75 -6.95
C TYR A 220 -11.33 -3.98 -5.76
N THR A 221 -10.84 -5.21 -5.63
CA THR A 221 -9.81 -5.56 -4.65
C THR A 221 -8.41 -5.17 -5.13
N SER A 222 -7.66 -4.45 -4.30
CA SER A 222 -6.34 -3.90 -4.58
C SER A 222 -5.42 -3.88 -3.35
N GLY A 223 -4.19 -3.37 -3.50
CA GLY A 223 -3.31 -3.10 -2.37
C GLY A 223 -3.06 -4.30 -1.45
N LEU A 224 -3.18 -4.05 -0.14
CA LEU A 224 -2.99 -5.03 0.93
C LEU A 224 -4.03 -6.15 0.86
N ALA A 225 -5.29 -5.84 0.56
CA ALA A 225 -6.35 -6.83 0.41
C ALA A 225 -6.07 -7.84 -0.71
N TYR A 226 -5.46 -7.41 -1.82
CA TYR A 226 -5.01 -8.34 -2.87
C TYR A 226 -3.92 -9.30 -2.37
N TYR A 227 -2.94 -8.81 -1.62
CA TYR A 227 -1.88 -9.67 -1.09
C TYR A 227 -2.44 -10.65 -0.07
N ALA A 228 -3.34 -10.20 0.81
CA ALA A 228 -4.06 -11.07 1.73
C ALA A 228 -4.82 -12.19 1.00
N ALA A 229 -5.63 -11.84 -0.02
CA ALA A 229 -6.30 -12.82 -0.88
C ALA A 229 -5.30 -13.75 -1.59
N SER A 230 -4.14 -13.24 -2.00
CA SER A 230 -3.11 -14.04 -2.66
C SER A 230 -2.48 -15.11 -1.76
N PHE A 231 -2.47 -14.91 -0.45
CA PHE A 231 -1.94 -15.85 0.53
C PHE A 231 -3.05 -16.80 1.03
N ASP A 232 -4.24 -16.27 1.26
CA ASP A 232 -5.39 -17.03 1.74
C ASP A 232 -5.89 -18.07 0.72
N LYS A 233 -5.72 -17.82 -0.59
CA LYS A 233 -6.33 -18.64 -1.66
C LYS A 233 -5.91 -20.10 -1.71
N ASP A 234 -4.73 -20.42 -1.17
CA ASP A 234 -4.23 -21.80 -1.09
C ASP A 234 -4.64 -22.48 0.24
N GLY A 235 -5.45 -21.81 1.08
CA GLY A 235 -5.98 -22.32 2.34
C GLY A 235 -4.97 -22.42 3.49
N LYS A 236 -3.78 -21.80 3.34
CA LYS A 236 -2.70 -21.82 4.34
C LYS A 236 -2.78 -20.69 5.36
N SER A 237 -3.58 -19.67 5.08
CA SER A 237 -3.81 -18.51 5.93
C SER A 237 -5.26 -18.02 5.78
N THR A 238 -5.65 -17.11 6.67
CA THR A 238 -6.97 -16.48 6.70
C THR A 238 -6.86 -14.97 6.91
N TYR A 239 -5.72 -14.37 6.56
CA TYR A 239 -5.39 -12.99 6.92
C TYR A 239 -6.43 -12.00 6.40
N GLY A 240 -6.80 -12.10 5.13
CA GLY A 240 -7.77 -11.20 4.51
C GLY A 240 -9.17 -11.40 5.08
N LYS A 241 -9.54 -12.66 5.33
CA LYS A 241 -10.80 -13.02 6.00
C LYS A 241 -10.87 -12.42 7.41
N ASP A 242 -9.82 -12.56 8.19
CA ASP A 242 -9.78 -12.10 9.58
C ASP A 242 -9.77 -10.56 9.67
N ILE A 243 -9.05 -9.89 8.76
CA ILE A 243 -9.10 -8.42 8.62
C ILE A 243 -10.52 -7.96 8.28
N MET A 244 -11.15 -8.55 7.26
CA MET A 244 -12.50 -8.16 6.82
C MET A 244 -13.54 -8.37 7.93
N ASN A 245 -13.47 -9.50 8.63
CA ASN A 245 -14.35 -9.80 9.74
C ASN A 245 -14.18 -8.77 10.87
N ALA A 246 -12.95 -8.42 11.23
CA ALA A 246 -12.69 -7.43 12.27
C ALA A 246 -13.21 -6.03 11.88
N PHE A 247 -13.03 -5.60 10.62
CA PHE A 247 -13.63 -4.34 10.13
C PHE A 247 -15.16 -4.38 10.22
N LEU A 248 -15.80 -5.45 9.77
CA LEU A 248 -17.26 -5.58 9.81
C LEU A 248 -17.80 -5.60 11.25
N GLN A 249 -17.15 -6.35 12.14
CA GLN A 249 -17.54 -6.44 13.55
C GLN A 249 -17.33 -5.11 14.28
N GLY A 250 -16.22 -4.43 14.05
CA GLY A 250 -15.99 -3.09 14.62
C GLY A 250 -17.01 -2.07 14.10
N ARG A 251 -17.31 -2.09 12.79
CA ARG A 251 -18.34 -1.22 12.22
C ARG A 251 -19.72 -1.48 12.84
N THR A 252 -20.04 -2.75 13.08
CA THR A 252 -21.29 -3.17 13.75
C THR A 252 -21.37 -2.65 15.18
N VAL A 253 -20.27 -2.69 15.95
CA VAL A 253 -20.22 -2.10 17.30
C VAL A 253 -20.53 -0.60 17.25
N ILE A 254 -19.95 0.13 16.29
CA ILE A 254 -20.16 1.57 16.13
C ILE A 254 -21.62 1.88 15.75
N THR A 255 -22.18 1.19 14.75
CA THR A 255 -23.55 1.41 14.28
C THR A 255 -24.57 1.10 15.38
N ASN A 256 -24.37 0.02 16.14
CA ASN A 256 -25.32 -0.42 17.16
C ASN A 256 -25.27 0.44 18.43
N ALA A 257 -24.29 1.33 18.56
CA ALA A 257 -24.21 2.26 19.67
C ALA A 257 -25.19 3.44 19.49
N VAL A 258 -26.49 3.12 19.61
CA VAL A 258 -27.60 4.07 19.58
C VAL A 258 -28.28 4.20 20.94
N ASP A 259 -28.96 5.32 21.16
CA ASP A 259 -29.87 5.52 22.29
C ASP A 259 -31.24 4.86 22.06
N LYS A 260 -32.16 5.04 23.01
CA LYS A 260 -33.53 4.47 22.96
C LYS A 260 -34.37 4.99 21.78
N ASP A 261 -34.00 6.13 21.21
CA ASP A 261 -34.71 6.78 20.11
C ASP A 261 -34.03 6.49 18.76
N GLY A 262 -32.96 5.67 18.75
CA GLY A 262 -32.21 5.28 17.56
C GLY A 262 -31.15 6.28 17.14
N ASN A 263 -30.86 7.32 17.93
CA ASN A 263 -29.80 8.27 17.61
C ASN A 263 -28.45 7.73 18.06
N ALA A 264 -27.40 7.97 17.27
CA ALA A 264 -26.05 7.56 17.64
C ALA A 264 -25.63 8.21 18.97
N ARG A 265 -25.04 7.40 19.85
CA ARG A 265 -24.56 7.82 21.18
C ARG A 265 -23.06 7.58 21.33
N LYS A 266 -22.50 8.10 22.41
CA LYS A 266 -21.11 7.80 22.79
C LYS A 266 -20.94 6.30 23.02
N LEU A 267 -19.78 5.80 22.60
CA LEU A 267 -19.34 4.45 22.92
C LEU A 267 -19.07 4.34 24.43
N THR A 268 -19.54 3.26 25.03
CA THR A 268 -19.14 2.83 26.37
C THR A 268 -17.69 2.34 26.35
N ASP A 269 -17.07 2.24 27.53
CA ASP A 269 -15.71 1.72 27.65
C ASP A 269 -15.59 0.27 27.17
N ALA A 270 -16.62 -0.55 27.38
CA ALA A 270 -16.66 -1.92 26.90
C ALA A 270 -16.76 -2.01 25.37
N GLU A 271 -17.55 -1.13 24.73
CA GLU A 271 -17.61 -1.05 23.26
C GLU A 271 -16.29 -0.55 22.69
N ARG A 272 -15.66 0.44 23.32
CA ARG A 272 -14.34 0.94 22.92
C ARG A 272 -13.29 -0.16 23.02
N ALA A 273 -13.25 -0.92 24.12
CA ALA A 273 -12.34 -2.05 24.29
C ALA A 273 -12.50 -3.11 23.20
N LYS A 274 -13.74 -3.37 22.72
CA LYS A 274 -13.96 -4.24 21.56
C LYS A 274 -13.35 -3.67 20.28
N LEU A 275 -13.51 -2.37 20.03
CA LEU A 275 -12.90 -1.72 18.86
C LEU A 275 -11.37 -1.82 18.88
N VAL A 276 -10.75 -1.63 20.05
CA VAL A 276 -9.29 -1.82 20.22
C VAL A 276 -8.89 -3.25 19.88
N ALA A 277 -9.60 -4.25 20.40
CA ALA A 277 -9.31 -5.66 20.09
C ALA A 277 -9.47 -6.00 18.60
N TYR A 278 -10.44 -5.38 17.90
CA TYR A 278 -10.57 -5.52 16.45
C TYR A 278 -9.46 -4.80 15.69
N ALA A 279 -9.06 -3.61 16.12
CA ALA A 279 -7.90 -2.90 15.57
C ALA A 279 -6.61 -3.73 15.70
N ASP A 280 -6.38 -4.35 16.87
CA ASP A 280 -5.24 -5.25 17.10
C ASP A 280 -5.27 -6.46 16.15
N THR A 281 -6.46 -7.02 15.92
CA THR A 281 -6.65 -8.13 14.98
C THR A 281 -6.31 -7.71 13.55
N ILE A 282 -6.72 -6.51 13.14
CA ILE A 282 -6.42 -5.94 11.83
C ILE A 282 -4.92 -5.71 11.69
N GLN A 283 -4.28 -5.04 12.65
CA GLN A 283 -2.85 -4.74 12.63
C GLN A 283 -2.01 -6.02 12.56
N LYS A 284 -2.31 -7.01 13.41
CA LYS A 284 -1.62 -8.30 13.41
C LYS A 284 -1.67 -8.98 12.04
N ASN A 285 -2.85 -9.06 11.43
CA ASN A 285 -3.00 -9.75 10.15
C ASN A 285 -2.39 -8.94 8.99
N LEU A 286 -2.46 -7.62 9.01
CA LEU A 286 -1.75 -6.78 8.03
C LEU A 286 -0.23 -6.94 8.12
N GLU A 287 0.30 -7.03 9.34
CA GLU A 287 1.72 -7.30 9.56
C GLU A 287 2.11 -8.68 9.02
N LEU A 288 1.27 -9.71 9.22
CA LEU A 288 1.48 -11.04 8.65
C LEU A 288 1.42 -11.05 7.11
N VAL A 289 0.52 -10.27 6.49
CA VAL A 289 0.47 -10.11 5.02
C VAL A 289 1.77 -9.51 4.49
N LEU A 290 2.29 -8.46 5.12
CA LEU A 290 3.56 -7.84 4.70
C LEU A 290 4.75 -8.79 4.96
N ALA A 291 4.78 -9.48 6.09
CA ALA A 291 5.82 -10.45 6.43
C ALA A 291 5.83 -11.66 5.47
N GLU A 292 4.66 -12.19 5.11
CA GLU A 292 4.56 -13.29 4.12
C GLU A 292 4.99 -12.81 2.73
N ALA A 293 4.72 -11.56 2.36
CA ALA A 293 5.26 -10.97 1.15
C ALA A 293 6.80 -10.91 1.18
N VAL A 294 7.41 -10.40 2.27
CA VAL A 294 8.87 -10.42 2.46
C VAL A 294 9.42 -11.83 2.31
N TYR A 295 8.84 -12.81 3.01
CA TYR A 295 9.28 -14.21 2.94
C TYR A 295 9.21 -14.79 1.53
N LYS A 296 8.07 -14.61 0.85
CA LYS A 296 7.85 -15.07 -0.52
C LYS A 296 8.89 -14.50 -1.49
N TYR A 297 9.12 -13.20 -1.44
CA TYR A 297 10.03 -12.54 -2.37
C TYR A 297 11.51 -12.77 -2.01
N ALA A 298 11.82 -13.05 -0.74
CA ALA A 298 13.14 -13.55 -0.33
C ALA A 298 13.43 -14.90 -0.99
N GLY A 299 12.49 -15.86 -0.90
CA GLY A 299 12.63 -17.15 -1.58
C GLY A 299 12.72 -17.01 -3.11
N GLY A 300 11.93 -16.09 -3.69
CA GLY A 300 11.97 -15.80 -5.11
C GLY A 300 13.31 -15.21 -5.58
N ALA A 301 13.85 -14.23 -4.86
CA ALA A 301 15.15 -13.64 -5.16
C ALA A 301 16.29 -14.66 -4.97
N HIS A 302 16.24 -15.45 -3.89
CA HIS A 302 17.21 -16.52 -3.61
C HIS A 302 17.25 -17.56 -4.74
N ALA A 303 16.09 -18.09 -5.16
CA ALA A 303 16.04 -19.08 -6.23
C ALA A 303 16.62 -18.58 -7.55
N LYS A 304 16.48 -17.28 -7.84
CA LYS A 304 17.07 -16.66 -9.03
C LYS A 304 18.59 -16.49 -8.88
N MET A 305 19.06 -16.14 -7.69
CA MET A 305 20.48 -16.07 -7.36
C MET A 305 21.16 -17.46 -7.42
N ASP A 306 20.50 -18.51 -6.91
CA ASP A 306 21.01 -19.89 -7.00
C ASP A 306 21.15 -20.33 -8.47
N ALA A 307 20.16 -20.01 -9.30
CA ALA A 307 20.21 -20.31 -10.72
C ALA A 307 21.43 -19.63 -11.40
N TYR A 308 21.78 -18.44 -10.94
CA TYR A 308 23.00 -17.75 -11.36
C TYR A 308 24.27 -18.47 -10.90
N LEU A 309 24.42 -18.71 -9.60
CA LEU A 309 25.62 -19.32 -9.02
C LEU A 309 25.89 -20.73 -9.58
N THR A 310 24.84 -21.43 -10.01
CA THR A 310 24.92 -22.78 -10.61
C THR A 310 25.10 -22.77 -12.14
N GLY A 311 25.16 -21.59 -12.77
CA GLY A 311 25.33 -21.44 -14.23
C GLY A 311 24.13 -21.90 -15.05
N THR A 312 22.95 -22.04 -14.43
CA THR A 312 21.70 -22.44 -15.10
C THR A 312 20.89 -21.24 -15.62
N ALA A 313 21.27 -20.03 -15.22
CA ALA A 313 20.87 -18.75 -15.80
C ALA A 313 22.03 -17.75 -15.70
N GLY A 314 22.10 -16.75 -16.59
CA GLY A 314 23.00 -15.60 -16.42
C GLY A 314 22.25 -14.43 -15.78
N ILE A 315 22.91 -13.66 -14.90
CA ILE A 315 22.50 -12.31 -14.54
C ILE A 315 23.60 -11.29 -14.90
N GLY A 316 23.33 -9.99 -14.75
CA GLY A 316 24.21 -8.84 -14.94
C GLY A 316 24.83 -8.71 -16.33
N HIS A 317 24.00 -8.88 -17.36
CA HIS A 317 24.37 -8.61 -18.75
C HIS A 317 24.29 -7.09 -19.04
N GLU A 318 25.21 -6.56 -19.87
CA GLU A 318 25.17 -5.15 -20.32
C GLU A 318 23.80 -4.77 -20.90
N THR A 319 23.17 -5.70 -21.61
CA THR A 319 21.75 -5.63 -21.97
C THR A 319 20.98 -6.67 -21.16
N PRO A 320 20.03 -6.28 -20.30
CA PRO A 320 19.36 -7.23 -19.40
C PRO A 320 18.55 -8.27 -20.15
N THR A 321 18.80 -9.53 -19.79
CA THR A 321 17.97 -10.67 -20.17
C THR A 321 16.65 -10.68 -19.40
N ASP A 322 15.75 -11.59 -19.74
CA ASP A 322 14.52 -11.78 -18.95
C ASP A 322 14.80 -12.38 -17.56
N ALA A 323 15.90 -13.13 -17.41
CA ALA A 323 16.35 -13.61 -16.10
C ALA A 323 16.80 -12.45 -15.20
N ASP A 324 17.54 -11.48 -15.75
CA ASP A 324 17.92 -10.25 -15.05
C ASP A 324 16.70 -9.48 -14.55
N LYS A 325 15.76 -9.22 -15.46
CA LYS A 325 14.53 -8.48 -15.15
C LYS A 325 13.71 -9.20 -14.08
N ASP A 326 13.64 -10.53 -14.14
CA ASP A 326 12.96 -11.34 -13.13
C ASP A 326 13.63 -11.23 -11.77
N TYR A 327 14.96 -11.33 -11.70
CA TYR A 327 15.70 -11.21 -10.44
C TYR A 327 15.54 -9.81 -9.82
N TYR A 328 15.77 -8.76 -10.61
CA TYR A 328 15.60 -7.37 -10.18
C TYR A 328 14.17 -7.06 -9.73
N LYS A 329 13.19 -7.66 -10.40
CA LYS A 329 11.79 -7.59 -9.99
C LYS A 329 11.57 -8.27 -8.64
N GLN A 330 12.03 -9.51 -8.45
CA GLN A 330 11.86 -10.23 -7.16
C GLN A 330 12.54 -9.47 -6.02
N TRP A 331 13.78 -9.02 -6.22
CA TRP A 331 14.49 -8.23 -5.23
C TRP A 331 13.80 -6.88 -4.97
N GLY A 332 13.30 -6.20 -6.00
CA GLY A 332 12.56 -4.94 -5.85
C GLY A 332 11.23 -5.12 -5.08
N GLU A 333 10.53 -6.25 -5.25
CA GLU A 333 9.36 -6.58 -4.43
C GLU A 333 9.78 -6.88 -2.98
N LEU A 334 10.82 -7.68 -2.77
CA LEU A 334 11.39 -8.00 -1.46
C LEU A 334 11.76 -6.73 -0.69
N LYS A 335 12.63 -5.89 -1.26
CA LYS A 335 13.10 -4.67 -0.61
C LYS A 335 11.96 -3.70 -0.37
N GLY A 336 11.06 -3.53 -1.34
CA GLY A 336 9.90 -2.66 -1.18
C GLY A 336 9.02 -3.08 0.01
N PHE A 337 8.75 -4.39 0.17
CA PHE A 337 7.99 -4.90 1.31
C PHE A 337 8.77 -4.87 2.62
N MET A 338 10.08 -5.11 2.59
CA MET A 338 10.90 -4.98 3.79
C MET A 338 10.85 -3.56 4.33
N LEU A 339 11.07 -2.55 3.47
CA LEU A 339 10.97 -1.14 3.85
C LEU A 339 9.55 -0.76 4.33
N ALA A 340 8.50 -1.37 3.75
CA ALA A 340 7.12 -1.15 4.18
C ALA A 340 6.86 -1.58 5.64
N MET A 341 7.57 -2.60 6.14
CA MET A 341 7.41 -3.11 7.51
C MET A 341 7.80 -2.09 8.58
N GLN A 342 8.57 -1.06 8.26
CA GLN A 342 8.96 -0.03 9.24
C GLN A 342 7.76 0.79 9.74
N TYR A 343 6.65 0.84 9.00
CA TYR A 343 5.55 1.77 9.25
C TYR A 343 4.33 1.14 9.92
N GLY A 344 4.57 0.13 10.77
CA GLY A 344 3.53 -0.61 11.47
C GLY A 344 3.06 -0.03 12.79
N GLY A 345 3.49 1.18 13.16
CA GLY A 345 3.12 1.81 14.44
C GLY A 345 3.85 1.21 15.64
N THR A 346 3.68 1.83 16.81
CA THR A 346 4.26 1.35 18.08
C THR A 346 3.69 0.01 18.56
N GLY A 347 2.51 -0.37 18.07
CA GLY A 347 1.88 -1.68 18.34
C GLY A 347 2.48 -2.86 17.57
N SER A 348 3.36 -2.61 16.58
CA SER A 348 3.89 -3.66 15.70
C SER A 348 4.76 -4.70 16.44
N LYS A 349 4.78 -5.94 15.96
CA LYS A 349 5.69 -6.99 16.46
C LYS A 349 7.07 -6.92 15.82
N MET A 350 7.17 -6.38 14.60
CA MET A 350 8.42 -6.00 13.99
C MET A 350 9.09 -4.94 14.86
N THR A 351 10.32 -5.18 15.27
CA THR A 351 11.13 -4.22 16.03
C THR A 351 12.25 -3.70 15.16
N LYS A 352 12.84 -2.54 15.52
CA LYS A 352 14.03 -2.01 14.84
C LYS A 352 15.13 -3.06 14.69
N ALA A 353 15.44 -3.79 15.77
CA ALA A 353 16.50 -4.80 15.75
C ALA A 353 16.20 -5.94 14.75
N LYS A 354 14.96 -6.44 14.73
CA LYS A 354 14.56 -7.50 13.79
C LYS A 354 14.51 -6.99 12.35
N PHE A 355 14.05 -5.76 12.15
CA PHE A 355 14.08 -5.11 10.84
C PHE A 355 15.51 -5.06 10.31
N GLU A 356 16.45 -4.53 11.10
CA GLU A 356 17.86 -4.39 10.70
C GLU A 356 18.52 -5.74 10.45
N GLU A 357 18.22 -6.76 11.27
CA GLU A 357 18.70 -8.13 11.05
C GLU A 357 18.30 -8.68 9.68
N ILE A 358 17.03 -8.55 9.30
CA ILE A 358 16.53 -9.04 8.00
C ILE A 358 17.04 -8.16 6.85
N ASP A 359 16.99 -6.83 7.02
CA ASP A 359 17.37 -5.89 5.97
C ASP A 359 18.86 -5.98 5.62
N ASN A 360 19.73 -6.23 6.60
CA ASN A 360 21.16 -6.46 6.37
C ASN A 360 21.43 -7.69 5.48
N LEU A 361 20.56 -8.70 5.50
CA LEU A 361 20.67 -9.85 4.59
C LEU A 361 20.21 -9.52 3.16
N ILE A 362 19.27 -8.59 3.02
CA ILE A 362 18.72 -8.15 1.73
C ILE A 362 19.68 -7.16 1.04
N GLY A 363 20.36 -6.33 1.83
CA GLY A 363 21.27 -5.28 1.37
C GLY A 363 20.55 -4.06 0.79
N TYR A 364 21.32 -3.07 0.34
CA TYR A 364 20.78 -1.86 -0.28
C TYR A 364 20.46 -2.02 -1.77
N GLY A 365 21.08 -2.98 -2.44
CA GLY A 365 20.79 -3.37 -3.83
C GLY A 365 20.85 -4.88 -4.01
N PRO A 366 20.34 -5.42 -5.13
CA PRO A 366 20.62 -6.81 -5.48
C PRO A 366 22.11 -7.00 -5.75
N VAL A 367 22.60 -8.23 -5.58
CA VAL A 367 23.96 -8.59 -6.00
C VAL A 367 23.96 -8.78 -7.52
N LEU A 368 24.86 -8.10 -8.22
CA LEU A 368 25.00 -8.19 -9.67
C LEU A 368 25.95 -9.32 -10.06
N SER A 369 26.07 -9.60 -11.35
CA SER A 369 26.87 -10.73 -11.86
C SER A 369 28.36 -10.60 -11.58
N ASP A 370 28.87 -9.38 -11.63
CA ASP A 370 30.24 -9.06 -11.27
C ASP A 370 30.50 -9.12 -9.76
N GLY A 371 29.50 -9.51 -8.96
CA GLY A 371 29.55 -9.58 -7.51
C GLY A 371 29.42 -8.22 -6.84
N SER A 372 29.22 -7.14 -7.60
CA SER A 372 28.99 -5.81 -7.04
C SER A 372 27.58 -5.71 -6.44
N GLN A 373 27.45 -4.80 -5.50
CA GLN A 373 26.20 -4.48 -4.84
C GLN A 373 26.23 -3.01 -4.44
N VAL A 374 25.08 -2.35 -4.46
CA VAL A 374 24.95 -1.01 -3.89
C VAL A 374 25.27 -1.06 -2.40
N THR A 375 26.27 -0.28 -1.99
CA THR A 375 26.69 -0.13 -0.58
C THR A 375 26.38 1.26 -0.03
N GLY A 376 25.91 2.19 -0.87
CA GLY A 376 25.56 3.55 -0.49
C GLY A 376 24.77 4.28 -1.58
N LEU A 377 24.20 5.44 -1.24
CA LEU A 377 23.65 6.40 -2.21
C LEU A 377 24.64 7.56 -2.31
N ASN A 378 25.07 7.94 -3.51
CA ASN A 378 25.82 9.17 -3.67
C ASN A 378 24.87 10.35 -3.39
N GLY A 379 25.24 11.19 -2.43
CA GLY A 379 24.53 12.45 -2.19
C GLY A 379 24.81 13.39 -3.35
N ASN A 380 23.76 13.82 -4.04
CA ASN A 380 23.82 15.02 -4.87
C ASN A 380 23.28 16.19 -4.06
#